data_AF-A0A0Q7XKX9-F1
#
_entry.id   AF-A0A0Q7XKX9-F1
#
_cell.length_a   1.000
_cell.length_b   1.000
_cell.length_c   1.000
_cell.angle_alpha   90.00
_cell.angle_beta   90.00
_cell.angle_gamma   90.00
#
_symmetry.space_group_name_H-M   'P 1'
#
loop_
_entity.id
_entity.type
_entity.pdbx_description
1 polymer ?
#
loop_
_entity_poly.entity_id
_entity_poly.type
_entity_poly.pdbx_seq_one_letter_code
_entity_poly.pdbx_strand_id
1 'polypeptide(L)'
;MRHFLRALALVLAGPCLPAHAKKAAPPIEDWAGTRPRGPANLMLGKKLFSADDSRRWAGLLKEMRADGTLQRLIAQYVGQDEASRMLSPAP
;
A
#
# COMPACT_ATOMS: atom_id res chain seq x y z
N MET A 1 33.81 32.75 -15.64
CA MET A 1 33.34 32.16 -14.38
C MET A 1 31.95 32.67 -13.93
N ARG A 2 30.98 32.86 -14.83
CA ARG A 2 29.60 33.28 -14.48
C ARG A 2 28.53 32.24 -14.84
N HIS A 3 28.90 31.23 -15.62
CA HIS A 3 27.98 30.17 -16.06
C HIS A 3 27.86 29.01 -15.06
N PHE A 4 28.88 28.80 -14.21
CA PHE A 4 28.86 27.70 -13.23
C PHE A 4 27.94 27.98 -12.03
N LEU A 5 27.85 29.25 -11.59
CA LEU A 5 26.96 29.66 -10.49
C LEU A 5 25.47 29.68 -10.87
N ARG A 6 25.13 29.73 -12.17
CA ARG A 6 23.74 29.63 -12.64
C ARG A 6 23.19 28.20 -12.61
N ALA A 7 24.06 27.19 -12.75
CA ALA A 7 23.64 25.79 -12.72
C ALA A 7 23.32 25.30 -11.30
N LEU A 8 24.00 25.82 -10.27
CA LEU A 8 23.79 25.37 -8.89
C LEU A 8 22.47 25.90 -8.28
N ALA A 9 22.01 27.07 -8.70
CA ALA A 9 20.75 27.64 -8.22
C ALA A 9 19.51 26.85 -8.71
N LEU A 10 19.60 26.19 -9.86
CA LEU A 10 18.47 25.44 -10.44
C LEU A 10 18.22 24.07 -9.77
N VAL A 11 19.20 23.54 -9.03
CA VAL A 11 19.08 22.23 -8.36
C VAL A 11 18.61 22.38 -6.91
N LEU A 12 18.86 23.54 -6.27
CA LEU A 12 18.46 23.80 -4.88
C LEU A 12 17.20 24.66 -4.73
N ALA A 13 16.84 25.47 -5.73
CA ALA A 13 15.54 26.11 -5.81
C ALA A 13 14.64 25.27 -6.70
N GLY A 14 13.97 24.29 -6.08
CA GLY A 14 12.95 23.51 -6.75
C GLY A 14 11.96 24.44 -7.46
N PRO A 15 11.34 24.00 -8.57
CA PRO A 15 10.17 24.69 -9.05
C PRO A 15 9.09 24.52 -7.97
N CYS A 16 8.96 25.53 -7.11
CA CYS A 16 7.67 25.99 -6.63
C CYS A 16 6.84 26.25 -7.89
N LEU A 17 6.26 25.16 -8.40
CA LEU A 17 5.24 25.24 -9.41
C LEU A 17 4.13 26.12 -8.83
N PRO A 18 3.67 27.15 -9.56
CA PRO A 18 2.49 27.89 -9.16
C PRO A 18 1.35 26.90 -9.00
N ALA A 19 0.39 27.24 -8.14
CA ALA A 19 -0.86 26.53 -7.94
C ALA A 19 -1.56 26.22 -9.28
N HIS A 20 -1.14 25.13 -9.91
CA HIS A 20 -1.69 24.66 -11.16
C HIS A 20 -3.03 24.05 -10.80
N ALA A 21 -4.07 24.72 -11.30
CA ALA A 21 -5.39 24.21 -11.60
C ALA A 21 -5.65 22.82 -11.05
N LYS A 22 -6.58 22.72 -10.08
CA LYS A 22 -7.23 21.47 -9.69
C LYS A 22 -7.77 20.78 -10.95
N LYS A 23 -6.93 20.01 -11.67
CA LYS A 23 -7.40 18.92 -12.50
C LYS A 23 -7.95 17.94 -11.49
N ALA A 24 -9.28 17.84 -11.44
CA ALA A 24 -9.93 16.80 -10.67
C ALA A 24 -9.23 15.48 -11.01
N ALA A 25 -8.71 14.80 -9.99
CA ALA A 25 -8.21 13.45 -10.18
C ALA A 25 -9.33 12.64 -10.86
N PRO A 26 -9.03 11.82 -11.88
CA PRO A 26 -10.05 10.97 -12.46
C PRO A 26 -10.75 10.19 -11.35
N PRO A 27 -12.08 10.06 -11.38
CA PRO A 27 -12.79 9.30 -10.36
C PRO A 27 -12.27 7.86 -10.40
N ILE A 28 -11.67 7.43 -9.30
CA ILE A 28 -11.35 6.02 -9.10
C ILE A 28 -12.68 5.36 -8.79
N GLU A 29 -13.21 4.61 -9.74
CA GLU A 29 -14.41 3.82 -9.56
C GLU A 29 -14.03 2.45 -9.00
N ASP A 30 -14.56 2.13 -7.82
CA ASP A 30 -14.40 0.81 -7.22
C ASP A 30 -15.36 -0.17 -7.90
N TRP A 31 -14.82 -1.06 -8.72
CA TRP A 31 -15.56 -2.10 -9.42
C TRP A 31 -16.15 -3.17 -8.48
N ALA A 32 -15.71 -3.22 -7.22
CA ALA A 32 -16.33 -4.05 -6.20
C ALA A 32 -17.67 -3.47 -5.70
N GLY A 33 -17.93 -2.18 -5.94
CA GLY A 33 -19.15 -1.48 -5.56
C GLY A 33 -19.39 -1.53 -4.05
N THR A 34 -20.64 -1.78 -3.65
CA THR A 34 -21.08 -1.92 -2.24
C THR A 34 -21.04 -3.37 -1.73
N ARG A 35 -20.33 -4.28 -2.41
CA ARG A 35 -20.29 -5.68 -1.97
C ARG A 35 -19.70 -5.78 -0.56
N PRO A 36 -20.23 -6.69 0.28
CA PRO A 36 -19.62 -6.99 1.56
C PRO A 36 -18.16 -7.38 1.32
N ARG A 37 -17.22 -6.75 2.02
CA ARG A 37 -15.81 -7.13 1.92
C ARG A 37 -15.68 -8.56 2.47
N GLY A 38 -15.45 -9.51 1.58
CA GLY A 38 -15.18 -10.90 1.94
C GLY A 38 -13.74 -11.07 2.46
N PRO A 39 -13.41 -12.22 3.06
CA PRO A 39 -12.04 -12.51 3.46
C PRO A 39 -11.12 -12.46 2.24
N ALA A 40 -10.05 -11.66 2.35
CA ALA A 40 -8.96 -11.67 1.38
C ALA A 40 -8.11 -12.92 1.61
N ASN A 41 -7.97 -13.76 0.58
CA ASN A 41 -7.21 -15.00 0.65
C ASN A 41 -6.00 -14.93 -0.28
N LEU A 42 -4.86 -15.44 0.18
CA LEU A 42 -3.68 -15.65 -0.66
C LEU A 42 -3.78 -16.99 -1.37
N MET A 43 -3.80 -16.98 -2.70
CA MET A 43 -3.78 -18.20 -3.49
C MET A 43 -2.33 -18.64 -3.75
N LEU A 44 -2.00 -19.89 -3.44
CA LEU A 44 -0.69 -20.49 -3.70
C LEU A 44 -0.80 -21.50 -4.84
N GLY A 45 0.12 -21.39 -5.81
CA GLY A 45 0.15 -22.26 -6.99
C GLY A 45 0.68 -23.66 -6.66
N LYS A 46 -0.13 -24.70 -6.91
CA LYS A 46 0.22 -26.11 -6.62
C LYS A 46 1.49 -26.62 -7.29
N LYS A 47 1.93 -26.01 -8.39
CA LYS A 47 3.18 -26.37 -9.09
C LYS A 47 4.43 -25.81 -8.40
N LEU A 48 4.28 -24.74 -7.62
CA LEU A 48 5.38 -24.00 -7.02
C LEU A 48 5.46 -24.17 -5.50
N PHE A 49 4.33 -24.50 -4.86
CA PHE A 49 4.24 -24.64 -3.42
C PHE A 49 3.78 -26.05 -3.06
N SER A 50 4.54 -26.69 -2.17
CA SER A 50 4.11 -27.91 -1.51
C SER A 50 3.07 -27.62 -0.40
N ALA A 51 2.50 -28.68 0.15
CA ALA A 51 1.64 -28.56 1.34
C ALA A 51 2.42 -28.01 2.55
N ASP A 52 3.69 -28.37 2.71
CA ASP A 52 4.55 -27.88 3.79
C ASP A 52 4.88 -26.41 3.62
N ASP A 53 5.17 -25.96 2.40
CA ASP A 53 5.36 -24.53 2.13
C ASP A 53 4.10 -23.75 2.48
N SER A 54 2.93 -24.26 2.07
CA SER A 54 1.65 -23.62 2.35
C SER A 54 1.40 -23.48 3.85
N ARG A 55 1.72 -24.52 4.64
CA ARG A 55 1.64 -24.48 6.12
C ARG A 55 2.61 -23.46 6.72
N ARG A 56 3.84 -23.42 6.22
CA ARG A 56 4.86 -22.48 6.68
C ARG A 56 4.46 -21.02 6.40
N TRP A 57 3.91 -20.76 5.22
CA TRP A 57 3.36 -19.44 4.87
C TRP A 57 2.18 -19.05 5.75
N ALA A 58 1.26 -19.98 6.04
CA ALA A 58 0.16 -19.72 6.95
C ALA A 58 0.64 -19.37 8.37
N GLY A 59 1.68 -20.07 8.86
CA GLY A 59 2.32 -19.77 10.14
C GLY A 59 2.93 -18.37 10.17
N LEU A 60 3.73 -18.03 9.16
CA LEU A 60 4.35 -16.71 9.02
C LEU A 60 3.30 -15.59 9.03
N LEU A 61 2.25 -15.70 8.23
CA LEU A 61 1.19 -14.69 8.17
C LEU A 61 0.46 -14.54 9.51
N LYS A 62 0.30 -15.63 10.27
CA LYS A 62 -0.28 -15.59 11.61
C LYS A 62 0.63 -14.86 12.60
N GLU A 63 1.93 -15.13 12.57
CA GLU A 63 2.92 -14.44 13.42
C GLU A 63 2.98 -12.94 13.10
N MET A 64 3.02 -12.58 11.80
CA MET A 64 3.00 -11.19 11.34
C MET A 64 1.69 -10.45 11.66
N ARG A 65 0.58 -11.18 11.84
CA ARG A 65 -0.67 -10.60 12.33
C ARG A 65 -0.59 -10.35 13.83
N ALA A 66 -0.06 -11.31 14.59
CA ALA A 66 0.03 -11.24 16.04
C ALA A 66 1.00 -10.16 16.53
N ASP A 67 2.10 -9.93 15.81
CA ASP A 67 3.11 -8.92 16.16
C ASP A 67 2.80 -7.51 15.62
N GLY A 68 1.67 -7.35 14.91
CA GLY A 68 1.23 -6.08 14.31
C GLY A 68 2.00 -5.66 13.04
N THR A 69 2.88 -6.52 12.50
CA THR A 69 3.61 -6.24 11.25
C THR A 69 2.67 -6.03 10.08
N LEU A 70 1.64 -6.88 9.91
CA LEU A 70 0.64 -6.69 8.86
C LEU A 70 -0.13 -5.38 9.00
N GLN A 71 -0.49 -4.98 10.22
CA GLN A 71 -1.19 -3.72 10.45
C GLN A 71 -0.33 -2.53 10.06
N ARG A 72 0.95 -2.53 10.45
CA ARG A 72 1.89 -1.46 10.09
C ARG A 72 2.10 -1.36 8.58
N LEU A 73 2.20 -2.49 7.88
CA LEU A 73 2.33 -2.52 6.42
C LEU A 73 1.07 -1.95 5.74
N ILE A 74 -0.13 -2.40 6.13
CA ILE A 74 -1.38 -1.95 5.52
C ILE A 74 -1.64 -0.46 5.81
N ALA A 75 -1.33 0.01 7.02
CA ALA A 75 -1.54 1.39 7.43
C ALA A 75 -0.76 2.42 6.60
N GLN A 76 0.33 2.02 5.93
CA GLN A 76 1.05 2.88 5.00
C GLN A 76 0.22 3.27 3.78
N TYR A 77 -0.79 2.46 3.44
CA TYR A 77 -1.62 2.66 2.25
C TYR A 77 -3.01 3.22 2.56
N VAL A 78 -3.59 2.82 3.70
CA VAL A 78 -5.00 3.16 4.03
C VAL A 78 -5.17 3.93 5.34
N GLY A 79 -4.07 4.20 6.06
CA GLY A 79 -4.12 4.79 7.41
C GLY A 79 -4.40 3.75 8.51
N GLN A 80 -4.17 4.15 9.76
CA GLN A 80 -4.22 3.25 10.92
C GLN A 80 -5.62 2.66 11.18
N ASP A 81 -6.64 3.51 11.15
CA ASP A 81 -8.02 3.10 11.50
C ASP A 81 -8.59 2.10 10.49
N GLU A 82 -8.39 2.35 9.19
CA GLU A 82 -8.86 1.45 8.14
C GLU A 82 -8.05 0.14 8.13
N ALA A 83 -6.74 0.20 8.38
CA ALA A 83 -5.90 -1.00 8.49
C ALA A 83 -6.37 -1.93 9.62
N SER A 84 -6.75 -1.36 10.77
CA SER A 84 -7.30 -2.11 11.90
C SER A 84 -8.63 -2.79 11.56
N ARG A 85 -9.52 -2.09 10.85
CA ARG A 85 -10.79 -2.66 10.39
C ARG A 85 -10.59 -3.80 9.41
N MET A 86 -9.64 -3.67 8.47
CA MET A 86 -9.34 -4.71 7.47
C MET A 86 -8.77 -5.99 8.09
N LEU A 87 -8.10 -5.89 9.24
CA LEU A 87 -7.54 -7.03 9.97
C LEU A 87 -8.42 -7.52 11.12
N SER A 88 -9.60 -6.93 11.30
CA SER A 88 -10.55 -7.42 12.29
C SER A 88 -11.11 -8.77 11.84
N PRO A 89 -11.40 -9.72 12.76
CA PRO A 89 -12.10 -10.94 12.39
C PRO A 89 -13.40 -10.60 11.66
N ALA A 90 -13.73 -11.33 10.60
CA ALA A 90 -15.06 -11.22 10.00
C ALA A 90 -16.10 -11.60 11.07
N PRO A 91 -17.23 -10.88 11.16
CA PRO A 91 -18.34 -11.25 12.05
C PRO A 91 -18.93 -12.61 11.68
#